data_AF-A0A4Q1DC09-F1
#
_entry.id   AF-A0A4Q1DC09-F1
#
_cell.length_a   1.000
_cell.length_b   1.000
_cell.length_c   1.000
_cell.angle_alpha   90.00
_cell.angle_beta   90.00
_cell.angle_gamma   90.00
#
_symmetry.space_group_name_H-M   'P 1'
#
loop_
_entity.id
_entity.type
_entity.pdbx_description
1 polymer ?
#
loop_
_entity_poly.entity_id
_entity_poly.type
_entity_poly.pdbx_seq_one_letter_code
_entity_poly.pdbx_strand_id
1 'polypeptide(L)'
;MQKVLNNLISYQNEIVQLPYSNKDSAFELVWLARRVAGYIYDAALDEELKKEVPATVKKHANELAALSNTSGAKALKPHFETAKEAIAKSITQLIDQLNKTSSALLL
;
A
#
# COMPACT_ATOMS: atom_id res chain seq x y z
N MET A 1 -7.97 11.92 13.48
CA MET A 1 -8.19 11.38 12.11
C MET A 1 -7.33 12.08 11.05
N GLN A 2 -7.29 13.42 10.99
CA GLN A 2 -6.57 14.18 9.93
C GLN A 2 -5.10 13.77 9.73
N LYS A 3 -4.34 13.57 10.82
CA LYS A 3 -2.94 13.12 10.75
C LYS A 3 -2.80 11.74 10.06
N VAL A 4 -3.76 10.85 10.27
CA VAL A 4 -3.76 9.50 9.66
C VAL A 4 -4.01 9.60 8.16
N LEU A 5 -5.00 10.40 7.75
CA LEU A 5 -5.28 10.68 6.34
C LEU A 5 -4.06 11.27 5.63
N ASN A 6 -3.43 12.29 6.20
CA ASN A 6 -2.26 12.93 5.59
C ASN A 6 -1.09 11.94 5.39
N ASN A 7 -0.84 11.06 6.37
CA ASN A 7 0.19 10.04 6.26
C ASN A 7 -0.14 8.99 5.19
N LEU A 8 -1.40 8.54 5.11
CA LEU A 8 -1.84 7.59 4.08
C LEU A 8 -1.73 8.18 2.67
N ILE A 9 -2.09 9.46 2.50
CA ILE A 9 -1.92 10.18 1.24
C ILE A 9 -0.44 10.30 0.86
N SER A 10 0.44 10.62 1.82
CA SER A 10 1.90 10.64 1.59
C SER A 10 2.38 9.30 1.06
N TYR A 11 2.03 8.21 1.75
CA TYR A 11 2.43 6.87 1.35
C TYR A 11 1.87 6.44 -0.01
N GLN A 12 0.60 6.78 -0.29
CA GLN A 12 -0.01 6.54 -1.60
C GLN A 12 0.80 7.23 -2.71
N ASN A 13 1.17 8.50 -2.50
CA ASN A 13 1.96 9.26 -3.47
C ASN A 13 3.36 8.65 -3.67
N GLU A 14 4.04 8.26 -2.58
CA GLU A 14 5.33 7.57 -2.64
C GLU A 14 5.24 6.28 -3.47
N ILE A 15 4.18 5.49 -3.27
CA ILE A 15 3.96 4.24 -4.01
C ILE A 15 3.65 4.50 -5.48
N VAL A 16 2.77 5.45 -5.79
CA VAL A 16 2.36 5.76 -7.18
C VAL A 16 3.54 6.31 -7.99
N GLN A 17 4.39 7.13 -7.35
CA GLN A 17 5.54 7.75 -8.00
C GLN A 17 6.74 6.81 -8.13
N LEU A 18 6.74 5.64 -7.47
CA LEU A 18 7.85 4.69 -7.51
C LEU A 18 8.02 4.10 -8.93
N PRO A 19 9.12 4.43 -9.63
CA PRO A 19 9.37 3.90 -10.96
C PRO A 19 10.03 2.53 -10.90
N TYR A 20 9.71 1.65 -11.85
CA TYR A 20 10.51 0.44 -12.04
C TYR A 20 11.79 0.79 -12.82
N SER A 21 12.93 0.77 -12.14
CA SER A 21 14.25 0.98 -12.78
C SER A 21 15.09 -0.30 -12.83
N ASN A 22 15.04 -1.12 -11.79
CA ASN A 22 15.79 -2.37 -11.67
C ASN A 22 15.10 -3.32 -10.65
N LYS A 23 15.76 -4.42 -10.28
CA LYS A 23 15.23 -5.35 -9.27
C LYS A 23 15.08 -4.70 -7.88
N ASP A 24 15.90 -3.71 -7.56
CA ASP A 24 15.88 -3.02 -6.27
C ASP A 24 14.59 -2.22 -6.09
N SER A 25 14.01 -1.69 -7.19
CA SER A 25 12.68 -1.08 -7.17
C SER A 25 11.60 -2.01 -6.61
N ALA A 26 11.70 -3.34 -6.85
CA ALA A 26 10.77 -4.29 -6.27
C ALA A 26 10.93 -4.42 -4.75
N PHE A 27 12.17 -4.42 -4.24
CA PHE A 27 12.42 -4.43 -2.80
C PHE A 27 11.96 -3.13 -2.14
N GLU A 28 12.14 -1.99 -2.80
CA GLU A 28 11.62 -0.69 -2.35
C GLU A 28 10.09 -0.71 -2.22
N LEU A 29 9.38 -1.22 -3.23
CA LEU A 29 7.92 -1.36 -3.17
C LEU A 29 7.48 -2.28 -2.04
N VAL A 30 8.15 -3.42 -1.85
CA VAL A 30 7.88 -4.36 -0.76
C VAL A 30 8.08 -3.69 0.61
N TRP A 31 9.16 -2.91 0.76
CA TRP A 31 9.45 -2.20 2.00
C TRP A 31 8.39 -1.13 2.30
N LEU A 32 8.05 -0.29 1.30
CA LEU A 32 6.99 0.72 1.42
C LEU A 32 5.66 0.08 1.79
N ALA A 33 5.26 -0.98 1.08
CA ALA A 33 4.02 -1.69 1.33
C ALA A 33 3.95 -2.24 2.77
N ARG A 34 5.03 -2.86 3.27
CA ARG A 34 5.08 -3.36 4.65
C ARG A 34 4.99 -2.22 5.67
N ARG A 35 5.66 -1.10 5.42
CA ARG A 35 5.61 0.09 6.27
C ARG A 35 4.19 0.65 6.35
N VAL A 36 3.51 0.77 5.20
CA VAL A 36 2.11 1.23 5.15
C VAL A 36 1.19 0.28 5.90
N ALA A 37 1.33 -1.04 5.68
CA ALA A 37 0.50 -2.02 6.37
C ALA A 37 0.71 -2.00 7.88
N GLY A 38 1.95 -1.81 8.36
CA GLY A 38 2.25 -1.61 9.78
C GLY A 38 1.62 -0.33 10.31
N TYR A 39 1.74 0.78 9.58
CA TYR A 39 1.13 2.05 9.95
C TYR A 39 -0.39 1.96 10.09
N ILE A 40 -1.08 1.31 9.15
CA ILE A 40 -2.54 1.13 9.21
C ILE A 40 -2.94 0.27 10.41
N TYR A 41 -2.16 -0.78 10.71
CA TYR A 41 -2.41 -1.65 11.85
C TYR A 41 -2.28 -0.90 13.19
N ASP A 42 -1.24 -0.08 13.32
CA ASP A 42 -0.96 0.70 14.53
C ASP A 42 -1.83 1.96 14.65
N ALA A 43 -2.44 2.41 13.55
CA ALA A 43 -3.29 3.59 13.56
C ALA A 43 -4.58 3.34 14.36
N ALA A 44 -5.06 4.39 15.04
CA ALA A 44 -6.35 4.39 15.74
C ALA A 44 -7.51 4.47 14.73
N LEU A 45 -7.69 3.39 13.95
CA LEU A 45 -8.77 3.16 12.99
C LEU A 45 -9.73 2.09 13.51
N ASP A 46 -10.94 2.03 12.93
CA ASP A 46 -11.89 0.96 13.19
C ASP A 46 -11.30 -0.41 12.84
N GLU A 47 -11.63 -1.41 13.66
CA GLU A 47 -11.14 -2.79 13.53
C GLU A 47 -11.55 -3.46 12.21
N GLU A 48 -12.66 -3.04 11.60
CA GLU A 48 -13.05 -3.49 10.26
C GLU A 48 -12.10 -2.94 9.18
N LEU A 49 -11.73 -1.66 9.27
CA LEU A 49 -10.81 -1.00 8.34
C LEU A 49 -9.38 -1.54 8.45
N LYS A 50 -9.01 -2.09 9.62
CA LYS A 50 -7.69 -2.68 9.89
C LYS A 50 -7.48 -4.08 9.33
N LYS A 51 -8.54 -4.79 8.90
CA LYS A 51 -8.41 -6.20 8.50
C LYS A 51 -8.11 -6.37 7.02
N GLU A 52 -8.82 -5.69 6.14
CA GLU A 52 -8.78 -5.99 4.70
C GLU A 52 -7.60 -5.33 3.99
N VAL A 53 -7.34 -4.05 4.28
CA VAL A 53 -6.34 -3.26 3.56
C VAL A 53 -4.92 -3.68 3.92
N PRO A 54 -4.53 -3.81 5.21
CA PRO A 54 -3.20 -4.29 5.57
C PRO A 54 -2.91 -5.71 5.07
N ALA A 55 -3.92 -6.59 5.06
CA ALA A 55 -3.78 -7.95 4.55
C ALA A 55 -3.51 -7.95 3.03
N THR A 56 -4.25 -7.16 2.27
CA THR A 56 -4.07 -7.03 0.81
C THR A 56 -2.71 -6.45 0.46
N VAL A 57 -2.29 -5.39 1.18
CA VAL A 57 -0.98 -4.77 0.99
C VAL A 57 0.15 -5.76 1.33
N LYS A 58 0.04 -6.50 2.44
CA LYS A 58 1.02 -7.53 2.82
C LYS A 58 1.07 -8.67 1.82
N LYS A 59 -0.07 -9.10 1.27
CA LYS A 59 -0.15 -10.17 0.26
C LYS A 59 0.67 -9.80 -0.97
N HIS A 60 0.40 -8.64 -1.58
CA HIS A 60 1.12 -8.20 -2.78
C HIS A 60 2.60 -7.93 -2.51
N ALA A 61 2.95 -7.41 -1.32
CA ALA A 61 4.34 -7.27 -0.92
C ALA A 61 5.07 -8.63 -0.84
N ASN A 62 4.43 -9.65 -0.27
CA ASN A 62 5.03 -10.97 -0.14
C ASN A 62 5.14 -11.70 -1.49
N GLU A 63 4.13 -11.59 -2.36
CA GLU A 63 4.17 -12.12 -3.72
C GLU A 63 5.31 -11.50 -4.53
N LEU A 64 5.44 -10.17 -4.48
CA LEU A 64 6.51 -9.45 -5.18
C LEU A 64 7.90 -9.81 -4.62
N ALA A 65 8.03 -9.96 -3.31
CA ALA A 65 9.28 -10.38 -2.66
C ALA A 65 9.69 -11.82 -3.03
N ALA A 66 8.72 -12.73 -3.17
CA ALA A 66 9.00 -14.09 -3.62
C ALA A 66 9.50 -14.10 -5.07
N LEU A 67 8.89 -13.28 -5.93
CA LEU A 67 9.24 -13.17 -7.34
C LEU A 67 10.58 -12.46 -7.56
N SER A 68 10.92 -11.43 -6.76
CA SER A 68 12.20 -10.72 -6.87
C SER A 68 13.41 -11.63 -6.60
N ASN A 69 13.23 -12.63 -5.74
CA ASN A 69 14.25 -13.63 -5.41
C ASN A 69 14.44 -14.72 -6.48
N THR A 70 13.42 -15.00 -7.30
CA THR A 70 13.43 -16.13 -8.26
C THR A 70 13.48 -15.71 -9.72
N SER A 71 13.09 -14.47 -10.04
CA SER A 71 12.84 -14.02 -11.42
C SER A 71 13.95 -13.12 -11.98
N GLY A 72 14.18 -13.18 -13.29
CA GLY A 72 15.01 -12.22 -14.01
C GLY A 72 14.35 -10.82 -14.07
N ALA A 73 15.15 -9.76 -14.21
CA ALA A 73 14.66 -8.37 -14.16
C ALA A 73 13.56 -8.03 -15.20
N LYS A 74 13.53 -8.70 -16.36
CA LYS A 74 12.49 -8.51 -17.38
C LYS A 74 11.14 -9.10 -16.98
N ALA A 75 11.15 -10.23 -16.27
CA ALA A 75 9.92 -10.88 -15.80
C ALA A 75 9.32 -10.17 -14.58
N LEU A 76 10.14 -9.46 -13.80
CA LEU A 76 9.70 -8.80 -12.56
C LEU A 76 8.93 -7.50 -12.78
N LYS A 77 9.21 -6.76 -13.86
CA LYS A 77 8.55 -5.48 -14.18
C LYS A 77 7.02 -5.57 -14.21
N PRO A 78 6.37 -6.50 -14.94
CA PRO A 78 4.90 -6.57 -14.95
C PRO A 78 4.33 -6.87 -13.55
N HIS A 79 4.98 -7.75 -12.77
CA HIS A 79 4.57 -8.04 -11.40
C HIS A 79 4.72 -6.83 -10.47
N PHE A 80 5.78 -6.04 -10.65
CA PHE A 80 5.96 -4.78 -9.94
C PHE A 80 4.82 -3.80 -10.22
N GLU A 81 4.49 -3.56 -11.50
CA GLU A 81 3.43 -2.61 -11.86
C GLU A 81 2.06 -3.07 -11.35
N THR A 82 1.74 -4.36 -11.48
CA THR A 82 0.51 -4.93 -10.94
C THR A 82 0.43 -4.81 -9.42
N ALA A 83 1.52 -5.13 -8.70
CA ALA A 83 1.56 -5.00 -7.25
C ALA A 83 1.42 -3.52 -6.83
N LYS A 84 2.10 -2.60 -7.51
CA LYS A 84 2.04 -1.16 -7.25
C LYS A 84 0.61 -0.65 -7.40
N GLU A 85 -0.05 -0.98 -8.51
CA GLU A 85 -1.43 -0.57 -8.77
C GLU A 85 -2.38 -1.14 -7.71
N ALA A 86 -2.26 -2.42 -7.37
CA ALA A 86 -3.12 -3.06 -6.38
C ALA A 86 -2.95 -2.45 -4.98
N ILE A 87 -1.71 -2.23 -4.55
CA ILE A 87 -1.39 -1.59 -3.26
C ILE A 87 -1.93 -0.15 -3.24
N ALA A 88 -1.65 0.64 -4.27
CA ALA A 88 -2.12 2.01 -4.38
C ALA A 88 -3.66 2.07 -4.30
N LYS A 89 -4.35 1.19 -5.03
CA LYS A 89 -5.81 1.08 -5.03
C LYS A 89 -6.36 0.75 -3.64
N SER A 90 -5.77 -0.20 -2.91
CA SER A 90 -6.20 -0.54 -1.56
C SER A 90 -6.03 0.63 -0.58
N ILE A 91 -4.95 1.40 -0.71
CA ILE A 91 -4.73 2.60 0.11
C ILE A 91 -5.75 3.69 -0.25
N THR A 92 -6.03 3.91 -1.54
CA THR A 92 -7.07 4.86 -1.99
C THR A 92 -8.43 4.52 -1.38
N GLN A 93 -8.82 3.24 -1.42
CA GLN A 93 -10.10 2.78 -0.85
C GLN A 93 -10.19 3.08 0.65
N LEU A 94 -9.09 2.89 1.40
CA LEU A 94 -9.04 3.23 2.82
C LEU A 94 -9.18 4.74 3.04
N ILE A 95 -8.47 5.57 2.27
CA ILE A 95 -8.57 7.03 2.34
C ILE A 95 -10.01 7.48 2.09
N ASP A 96 -10.67 6.92 1.07
CA ASP A 96 -12.05 7.24 0.73
C ASP A 96 -13.02 6.83 1.85
N GLN A 97 -12.84 5.65 2.44
CA GLN A 97 -13.64 5.20 3.58
C GLN A 97 -13.46 6.14 4.79
N LEU A 98 -12.22 6.52 5.11
CA LEU A 98 -11.92 7.42 6.22
C LEU A 98 -12.50 8.83 6.00
N ASN A 99 -12.48 9.34 4.76
CA ASN A 99 -13.11 10.60 4.41
C ASN A 99 -14.63 10.55 4.60
N LYS A 100 -15.28 9.47 4.15
CA LYS A 100 -16.74 9.27 4.34
C LYS A 100 -17.13 9.20 5.81
N THR A 101 -16.39 8.45 6.62
CA THR A 101 -16.63 8.34 8.07
C THR A 101 -16.41 9.68 8.78
N SER A 102 -15.38 10.44 8.37
CA SER A 102 -15.10 11.77 8.94
C SER A 102 -16.18 12.80 8.60
N SER A 103 -16.77 12.74 7.40
CA SER A 103 -17.88 13.61 7.00
C SER A 103 -19.21 13.25 7.65
N ALA A 104 -19.46 11.97 7.96
CA ALA A 104 -20.69 11.52 8.61
C ALA A 104 -20.80 11.95 10.09
N LEU A 105 -19.68 12.23 10.75
CA LEU A 105 -19.62 12.67 12.15
C LEU A 105 -19.88 14.18 12.36
N LEU A 106 -20.09 14.94 11.28
CA LEU A 106 -20.31 16.40 11.31
C LEU A 106 -21.78 16.81 11.05
N LEU A 107 -22.70 15.83 10.96
CA LEU A 107 -24.15 16.02 10.86
C LEU A 107 -24.84 15.45 12.10
#